data_AF-A0A2V9P707-F1
#
_entry.id   AF-A0A2V9P707-F1
#
_cell.length_a   1.000
_cell.length_b   1.000
_cell.length_c   1.000
_cell.angle_alpha   90.00
_cell.angle_beta   90.00
_cell.angle_gamma   90.00
#
_symmetry.space_group_name_H-M   'P 1'
#
loop_
_entity.id
_entity.type
_entity.pdbx_description
1 polymer ?
#
loop_
_entity_poly.entity_id
_entity_poly.type
_entity_poly.pdbx_seq_one_letter_code
_entity_poly.pdbx_strand_id
1 'polypeptide(L)'
;MILASVIVVLAFLALFLILHVVKGHHATGRDLDQLASRLQAVDVNAFRNLIDEREEEYLREHLPQREFRGIQRERKLAAIEYIRCASANAAILIRLAEAAREDPDSAVAQAAEKLFDNALRVRLCSFRVVPRLYAGLLFPGASLVPADLADTYDTVTRQVVMLGLQYPTRGMSAAL
;
A
#
# COMPACT_ATOMS: atom_id res chain seq x y z
N MET A 1 31.55 2.17 -23.16
CA MET A 1 31.09 3.43 -22.54
C MET A 1 29.75 3.27 -21.83
N ILE A 2 28.70 2.76 -22.49
CA ILE A 2 27.36 2.56 -21.90
C ILE A 2 27.40 1.69 -20.61
N LEU A 3 28.14 0.58 -20.61
CA LEU A 3 28.24 -0.31 -19.44
C LEU A 3 28.82 0.40 -18.20
N ALA A 4 29.86 1.20 -18.39
CA ALA A 4 30.48 1.97 -17.31
C ALA A 4 29.52 3.05 -16.78
N SER A 5 28.79 3.73 -17.67
CA SER A 5 27.75 4.69 -17.29
C SER A 5 26.62 4.05 -16.46
N VAL A 6 26.17 2.85 -16.84
CA VAL A 6 25.13 2.11 -16.10
C VAL A 6 25.59 1.72 -14.69
N ILE A 7 26.83 1.24 -14.56
CA ILE A 7 27.40 0.87 -13.25
C ILE A 7 27.52 2.09 -12.34
N VAL A 8 27.95 3.24 -12.88
CA VAL A 8 28.04 4.49 -12.13
C VAL A 8 26.67 4.94 -11.65
N VAL A 9 25.64 4.90 -12.50
CA VAL A 9 24.26 5.24 -12.11
C VAL A 9 23.74 4.31 -11.01
N LEU A 10 23.97 3.01 -11.13
CA LEU A 10 23.60 2.02 -10.11
C LEU A 10 24.32 2.28 -8.77
N ALA A 11 25.61 2.63 -8.82
CA ALA A 11 26.39 2.94 -7.62
C ALA A 11 25.87 4.21 -6.91
N PHE A 12 25.55 5.27 -7.67
CA PHE A 12 24.93 6.47 -7.11
C PHE A 12 23.54 6.21 -6.54
N LEU A 13 22.73 5.37 -7.20
CA LEU A 13 21.41 4.97 -6.71
C LEU A 13 21.53 4.18 -5.39
N ALA A 14 22.46 3.22 -5.32
CA ALA A 14 22.73 2.44 -4.12
C ALA A 14 23.26 3.32 -2.99
N LEU A 15 24.18 4.24 -3.27
CA LEU A 15 24.71 5.19 -2.29
C LEU A 15 23.60 6.12 -1.77
N PHE A 16 22.76 6.63 -2.66
CA PHE A 16 21.60 7.45 -2.29
C PHE A 16 20.66 6.68 -1.36
N LEU A 17 20.35 5.43 -1.68
CA LEU A 17 19.54 4.54 -0.83
C LEU A 17 20.18 4.34 0.56
N ILE A 18 21.49 4.06 0.62
CA ILE A 18 22.22 3.86 1.88
C ILE A 18 22.19 5.14 2.73
N LEU A 19 22.48 6.30 2.15
CA LEU A 19 22.44 7.58 2.87
C LEU A 19 21.03 7.92 3.38
N HIS A 20 20.01 7.54 2.63
CA HIS A 20 18.61 7.72 3.01
C HIS A 20 18.20 6.79 4.17
N VAL A 21 18.79 5.60 4.26
CA VAL A 21 18.60 4.66 5.37
C VAL A 21 19.36 5.11 6.62
N VAL A 22 20.61 5.57 6.48
CA VAL A 22 21.45 5.99 7.61
C VAL A 22 20.90 7.24 8.30
N LYS A 23 20.33 8.19 7.57
CA LYS A 23 19.67 9.37 8.16
C LYS A 23 18.44 9.06 9.01
N GLY A 24 17.89 7.84 8.95
CA GLY A 24 16.73 7.41 9.72
C GLY A 24 17.00 7.14 11.21
N HIS A 25 18.25 6.93 11.63
CA HIS A 25 18.60 6.46 12.98
C HIS A 25 18.56 7.53 14.10
N HIS A 26 18.13 8.76 13.81
CA HIS A 26 18.00 9.83 14.83
C HIS A 26 16.67 10.58 14.71
N ALA A 27 15.55 9.86 14.58
CA ALA A 27 14.23 10.47 14.64
C ALA A 27 13.87 10.78 16.10
N THR A 28 13.83 12.07 16.46
CA THR A 28 13.37 12.51 17.79
C THR A 28 11.84 12.36 17.88
N GLY A 29 11.26 12.15 19.07
CA GLY A 29 9.81 11.94 19.23
C GLY A 29 8.89 12.96 18.53
N ARG A 30 9.32 14.23 18.43
CA ARG A 30 8.60 15.29 17.69
C ARG A 30 8.53 15.05 16.17
N ASP A 31 9.54 14.39 15.60
CA ASP A 31 9.60 14.01 14.17
C ASP A 31 8.67 12.81 13.90
N LEU A 32 8.49 11.92 14.89
CA LEU A 32 7.59 10.76 14.80
C LEU A 32 6.11 11.19 14.82
N ASP A 33 5.72 12.12 15.69
CA ASP A 33 4.35 12.66 15.72
C ASP A 33 4.00 13.37 14.40
N GLN A 34 4.95 14.14 13.85
CA GLN A 34 4.80 14.77 12.53
C GLN A 34 4.74 13.75 11.39
N LEU A 35 5.42 12.60 11.55
CA LEU A 35 5.35 11.52 10.57
C LEU A 35 4.00 10.82 10.62
N ALA A 36 3.50 10.53 11.82
CA ALA A 36 2.19 9.94 12.05
C ALA A 36 1.05 10.83 11.52
N SER A 37 1.19 12.16 11.63
CA SER A 37 0.18 13.09 11.08
C SER A 37 0.11 13.11 9.55
N ARG A 38 1.04 12.45 8.85
CA ARG A 38 1.02 12.29 7.38
C ARG A 38 0.32 11.01 6.93
N LEU A 39 -0.11 10.16 7.86
CA LEU A 39 -0.91 8.98 7.55
C LEU A 39 -2.23 9.42 6.91
N GLN A 40 -2.53 8.83 5.77
CA GLN A 40 -3.77 9.09 5.03
C GLN A 40 -4.81 8.03 5.37
N ALA A 41 -6.06 8.43 5.59
CA ALA A 41 -7.13 7.47 5.78
C ALA A 41 -7.39 6.71 4.47
N VAL A 42 -7.41 5.38 4.55
CA VAL A 42 -7.75 4.49 3.43
C VAL A 42 -9.13 3.91 3.70
N ASP A 43 -10.11 4.24 2.85
CA ASP A 43 -11.44 3.62 2.92
C ASP A 43 -11.38 2.19 2.36
N VAL A 44 -11.25 1.24 3.28
CA VAL A 44 -11.15 -0.20 2.95
C VAL A 44 -12.43 -0.72 2.29
N ASN A 45 -13.60 -0.16 2.63
CA ASN A 45 -14.86 -0.60 2.04
C ASN A 45 -14.99 -0.13 0.60
N ALA A 46 -14.61 1.13 0.33
CA ALA A 46 -14.56 1.65 -1.03
C ALA A 46 -13.54 0.88 -1.89
N PHE A 47 -12.35 0.60 -1.34
CA PHE A 47 -11.36 -0.22 -2.03
C PHE A 47 -11.88 -1.63 -2.33
N ARG A 48 -12.51 -2.30 -1.36
CA ARG A 48 -13.11 -3.63 -1.54
C ARG A 48 -14.17 -3.63 -2.64
N ASN A 49 -15.01 -2.58 -2.68
CA ASN A 49 -16.01 -2.42 -3.72
C ASN A 49 -15.37 -2.26 -5.12
N LEU A 50 -14.28 -1.49 -5.23
CA LEU A 50 -13.58 -1.31 -6.50
C LEU A 50 -13.03 -2.61 -7.08
N ILE A 51 -12.61 -3.55 -6.22
CA ILE A 51 -12.01 -4.84 -6.62
C ILE A 51 -12.99 -6.03 -6.58
N ASP A 52 -14.27 -5.81 -6.28
CA ASP A 52 -15.27 -6.89 -6.20
C ASP A 52 -15.53 -7.48 -7.60
N GLU A 53 -15.27 -8.78 -7.75
CA GLU A 53 -15.47 -9.55 -8.98
C GLU A 53 -16.95 -9.65 -9.36
N ARG A 54 -17.86 -9.69 -8.37
CA ARG A 54 -19.30 -9.77 -8.61
C ARG A 54 -19.82 -8.49 -9.25
N GLU A 55 -19.28 -7.35 -8.81
CA GLU A 55 -19.59 -6.06 -9.40
C GLU A 55 -19.01 -5.98 -10.82
N GLU A 56 -17.84 -6.56 -11.09
CA GLU A 56 -17.32 -6.62 -12.46
C GLU A 56 -18.21 -7.47 -13.39
N GLU A 57 -18.66 -8.63 -12.92
CA GLU A 57 -19.56 -9.51 -13.68
C GLU A 57 -20.90 -8.81 -13.96
N TYR A 58 -21.48 -8.18 -12.95
CA TYR A 58 -22.69 -7.38 -13.10
C TYR A 58 -22.54 -6.29 -14.18
N LEU A 59 -21.46 -5.51 -14.13
CA LEU A 59 -21.20 -4.46 -15.13
C LEU A 59 -20.98 -5.04 -16.54
N ARG A 60 -20.35 -6.22 -16.63
CA ARG A 60 -20.09 -6.88 -17.91
C ARG A 60 -21.38 -7.34 -18.59
N GLU A 61 -22.36 -7.80 -17.80
CA GLU A 61 -23.66 -8.27 -18.29
C GLU A 61 -24.59 -7.11 -18.67
N HIS A 62 -24.50 -5.98 -17.97
CA HIS A 62 -25.48 -4.88 -18.10
C HIS A 62 -25.01 -3.71 -18.97
N LEU A 63 -23.74 -3.65 -19.35
CA LEU A 63 -23.19 -2.52 -20.13
C LEU A 63 -22.70 -2.92 -21.52
N PRO A 64 -22.83 -2.03 -22.51
CA PRO A 64 -22.13 -2.17 -23.77
C PRO A 64 -20.62 -2.30 -23.55
N GLN A 65 -19.96 -3.16 -24.34
CA GLN A 65 -18.54 -3.50 -24.14
C GLN A 65 -17.61 -2.26 -24.09
N ARG A 66 -17.93 -1.20 -24.83
CA ARG A 66 -17.16 0.06 -24.81
C ARG A 66 -17.30 0.81 -23.48
N GLU A 67 -18.50 0.87 -22.92
CA GLU A 67 -18.78 1.52 -21.63
C GLU A 67 -18.18 0.71 -20.49
N PHE A 68 -18.34 -0.62 -20.52
CA PHE A 68 -17.71 -1.53 -19.58
C PHE A 68 -16.18 -1.31 -19.52
N ARG A 69 -15.50 -1.23 -20.68
CA ARG A 69 -14.04 -0.98 -20.73
C ARG A 69 -13.65 0.36 -20.12
N GLY A 70 -14.45 1.40 -20.33
CA GLY A 70 -14.23 2.73 -19.75
C GLY A 70 -14.31 2.69 -18.22
N ILE A 71 -15.40 2.14 -17.70
CA ILE A 71 -15.62 2.02 -16.25
C ILE A 71 -14.55 1.13 -15.61
N GLN A 72 -14.21 0.00 -16.25
CA GLN A 72 -13.23 -0.92 -15.70
C GLN A 72 -11.81 -0.32 -15.69
N ARG A 73 -11.50 0.57 -16.62
CA ARG A 73 -10.26 1.35 -16.58
C ARG A 73 -10.24 2.29 -15.37
N GLU A 74 -11.32 3.05 -15.16
CA GLU A 74 -11.40 3.98 -14.02
C GLU A 74 -11.37 3.23 -12.68
N ARG A 75 -12.05 2.07 -12.57
CA ARG A 75 -11.98 1.21 -11.38
C ARG A 75 -10.56 0.75 -11.07
N LYS A 76 -9.81 0.30 -12.08
CA LYS A 76 -8.40 -0.10 -11.91
C LYS A 76 -7.51 1.08 -11.53
N LEU A 77 -7.71 2.25 -12.13
CA LEU A 77 -6.96 3.47 -11.80
C LEU A 77 -7.23 3.90 -10.35
N ALA A 78 -8.49 3.87 -9.91
CA ALA A 78 -8.85 4.13 -8.53
C ALA A 78 -8.21 3.10 -7.58
N ALA A 79 -8.28 1.81 -7.89
CA ALA A 79 -7.65 0.76 -7.07
C ALA A 79 -6.12 0.96 -6.94
N ILE A 80 -5.44 1.36 -8.01
CA ILE A 80 -4.01 1.71 -7.98
C ILE A 80 -3.74 2.85 -6.99
N GLU A 81 -4.58 3.88 -6.96
CA GLU A 81 -4.40 5.02 -6.05
C GLU A 81 -4.56 4.62 -4.58
N TYR A 82 -5.56 3.80 -4.27
CA TYR A 82 -5.73 3.23 -2.93
C TYR A 82 -4.51 2.40 -2.50
N ILE A 83 -3.96 1.57 -3.40
CA ILE A 83 -2.77 0.76 -3.12
C ILE A 83 -1.52 1.63 -2.91
N ARG A 84 -1.40 2.75 -3.64
CA ARG A 84 -0.32 3.73 -3.45
C ARG A 84 -0.43 4.45 -2.12
N CYS A 85 -1.63 4.90 -1.76
CA CYS A 85 -1.92 5.50 -0.46
C CYS A 85 -1.55 4.54 0.69
N ALA A 86 -2.00 3.28 0.61
CA ALA A 86 -1.63 2.25 1.58
C ALA A 86 -0.10 1.99 1.64
N SER A 87 0.58 1.99 0.49
CA SER A 87 2.05 1.86 0.42
C SER A 87 2.78 3.04 1.06
N ALA A 88 2.27 4.26 0.86
CA ALA A 88 2.82 5.47 1.48
C ALA A 88 2.66 5.43 3.01
N ASN A 89 1.49 5.01 3.50
CA ASN A 89 1.26 4.79 4.92
C ASN A 89 2.19 3.71 5.49
N ALA A 90 2.36 2.60 4.78
CA ALA A 90 3.29 1.55 5.20
C ALA A 90 4.73 2.05 5.32
N ALA A 91 5.19 2.94 4.44
CA ALA A 91 6.52 3.55 4.56
C ALA A 91 6.66 4.41 5.83
N ILE A 92 5.60 5.11 6.24
CA ILE A 92 5.56 5.86 7.50
C ILE A 92 5.61 4.90 8.69
N LEU A 93 4.79 3.84 8.67
CA LEU A 93 4.70 2.86 9.75
C LEU A 93 6.01 2.08 9.94
N ILE A 94 6.74 1.78 8.87
CA ILE A 94 8.09 1.20 8.96
C ILE A 94 9.02 2.09 9.77
N ARG A 95 9.05 3.40 9.49
CA ARG A 95 9.92 4.35 10.20
C ARG A 95 9.51 4.52 11.66
N LEU A 96 8.20 4.53 11.94
CA LEU A 96 7.67 4.56 13.31
C LEU A 96 8.06 3.29 14.08
N ALA A 97 7.93 2.13 13.43
CA ALA A 97 8.33 0.85 14.01
C ALA A 97 9.84 0.77 14.27
N GLU A 98 10.67 1.25 13.34
CA GLU A 98 12.12 1.33 13.53
C GLU A 98 12.49 2.15 14.77
N ALA A 99 11.85 3.30 14.97
CA ALA A 99 12.07 4.13 16.16
C ALA A 99 11.56 3.45 17.45
N ALA A 100 10.43 2.75 17.40
CA ALA A 100 9.86 2.05 18.55
C ALA A 100 10.60 0.76 18.93
N ARG A 101 11.47 0.23 18.07
CA ARG A 101 12.34 -0.93 18.39
C ARG A 101 13.47 -0.58 19.35
N GLU A 102 13.83 0.69 19.46
CA GLU A 102 14.84 1.19 20.39
C GLU A 102 14.26 1.49 21.79
N ASP A 103 12.95 1.28 21.98
CA ASP A 103 12.29 1.50 23.27
C ASP A 103 12.75 0.49 24.33
N PRO A 104 13.04 0.93 25.57
CA PRO A 104 13.41 0.03 26.67
C PRO A 104 12.31 -0.96 27.08
N ASP A 105 11.04 -0.71 26.73
CA ASP A 105 9.95 -1.65 26.97
C ASP A 105 9.91 -2.76 25.90
N SER A 106 10.22 -3.98 26.31
CA SER A 106 10.14 -5.19 25.47
C SER A 106 8.77 -5.43 24.83
N ALA A 107 7.67 -4.98 25.44
CA ALA A 107 6.33 -5.10 24.85
C ALA A 107 6.17 -4.15 23.66
N VAL A 108 6.71 -2.93 23.77
CA VAL A 108 6.71 -1.91 22.71
C VAL A 108 7.60 -2.38 21.55
N ALA A 109 8.79 -2.89 21.85
CA ALA A 109 9.70 -3.42 20.82
C ALA A 109 9.09 -4.59 20.03
N GLN A 110 8.38 -5.52 20.70
CA GLN A 110 7.68 -6.63 20.01
C GLN A 110 6.49 -6.15 19.17
N ALA A 111 5.74 -5.15 19.64
CA ALA A 111 4.65 -4.56 18.87
C ALA A 111 5.20 -3.85 17.61
N ALA A 112 6.33 -3.16 17.75
CA ALA A 112 7.04 -2.50 16.67
C ALA A 112 7.50 -3.51 15.59
N GLU A 113 8.04 -4.66 15.99
CA GLU A 113 8.44 -5.72 15.04
C GLU A 113 7.26 -6.23 14.20
N LYS A 114 6.11 -6.51 14.84
CA LYS A 114 4.89 -6.90 14.13
C LYS A 114 4.38 -5.81 13.20
N LEU A 115 4.48 -4.54 13.61
CA LEU A 115 4.08 -3.40 12.80
C LEU A 115 4.98 -3.26 11.56
N PHE A 116 6.29 -3.40 11.75
CA PHE A 116 7.29 -3.39 10.68
C PHE A 116 7.01 -4.48 9.65
N ASP A 117 6.82 -5.73 10.09
CA ASP A 117 6.58 -6.88 9.20
C ASP A 117 5.30 -6.71 8.37
N ASN A 118 4.23 -6.23 9.00
CA ASN A 118 2.97 -5.98 8.31
C ASN A 118 3.10 -4.85 7.29
N ALA A 119 3.73 -3.74 7.67
CA ALA A 119 3.95 -2.61 6.77
C ALA A 119 4.87 -2.98 5.60
N LEU A 120 5.93 -3.76 5.85
CA LEU A 120 6.81 -4.27 4.79
C LEU A 120 6.05 -5.16 3.81
N ARG A 121 5.17 -6.04 4.30
CA ARG A 121 4.35 -6.90 3.44
C ARG A 121 3.41 -6.09 2.55
N VAL A 122 2.74 -5.07 3.09
CA VAL A 122 1.89 -4.16 2.30
C VAL A 122 2.71 -3.53 1.17
N ARG A 123 3.90 -3.02 1.49
CA ARG A 123 4.79 -2.37 0.52
C ARG A 123 5.22 -3.32 -0.60
N LEU A 124 5.66 -4.53 -0.24
CA LEU A 124 6.03 -5.58 -1.20
C LEU A 124 4.84 -5.99 -2.08
N CYS A 125 3.65 -6.08 -1.49
CA CYS A 125 2.45 -6.38 -2.24
C CYS A 125 2.12 -5.26 -3.23
N SER A 126 2.16 -4.00 -2.81
CA SER A 126 1.95 -2.85 -3.69
C SER A 126 2.93 -2.84 -4.86
N PHE A 127 4.21 -3.17 -4.63
CA PHE A 127 5.21 -3.29 -5.69
C PHE A 127 4.90 -4.41 -6.70
N ARG A 128 4.21 -5.47 -6.29
CA ARG A 128 3.81 -6.58 -7.19
C ARG A 128 2.50 -6.28 -7.92
N VAL A 129 1.52 -5.69 -7.23
CA VAL A 129 0.16 -5.52 -7.73
C VAL A 129 0.02 -4.33 -8.68
N VAL A 130 0.63 -3.18 -8.36
CA VAL A 130 0.49 -1.97 -9.19
C VAL A 130 0.96 -2.17 -10.64
N PRO A 131 2.14 -2.78 -10.91
CA PRO A 131 2.56 -3.04 -12.29
C PRO A 131 1.61 -3.99 -13.03
N ARG A 132 1.04 -4.98 -12.33
CA ARG A 132 0.06 -5.91 -12.91
C ARG A 132 -1.25 -5.21 -13.27
N LEU A 133 -1.74 -4.31 -12.43
CA LEU A 133 -2.92 -3.49 -12.73
C LEU A 133 -2.67 -2.58 -13.94
N TYR A 134 -1.50 -1.97 -14.05
CA TYR A 134 -1.11 -1.21 -15.25
C TYR A 134 -0.99 -2.10 -16.49
N ALA A 135 -0.41 -3.29 -16.40
CA ALA A 135 -0.36 -4.24 -17.51
C ALA A 135 -1.78 -4.64 -17.96
N GLY A 136 -2.69 -4.88 -17.01
CA GLY A 136 -4.10 -5.18 -17.28
C GLY A 136 -4.91 -4.00 -17.84
N LEU A 137 -4.39 -2.77 -17.81
CA LEU A 137 -4.95 -1.61 -18.52
C LEU A 137 -4.49 -1.56 -19.99
N LEU A 138 -3.24 -1.96 -20.26
CA LEU A 138 -2.65 -1.96 -21.60
C LEU A 138 -3.08 -3.16 -22.45
N PHE A 139 -3.40 -4.29 -21.81
CA PHE A 139 -3.82 -5.54 -22.48
C PHE A 139 -5.23 -5.97 -22.05
N PRO A 140 -6.30 -5.25 -22.48
CA PRO A 140 -7.68 -5.58 -22.14
C PRO A 140 -8.13 -6.86 -22.86
N GLY A 141 -8.11 -7.99 -22.17
CA GLY A 141 -8.56 -9.29 -22.70
C GLY A 141 -7.72 -10.49 -22.26
N ALA A 142 -6.51 -10.26 -21.75
CA ALA A 142 -5.84 -11.28 -20.96
C ALA A 142 -6.52 -11.28 -19.58
N SER A 143 -7.39 -12.26 -19.31
CA SER A 143 -7.86 -12.56 -17.95
C SER A 143 -6.67 -13.01 -17.09
N LEU A 144 -5.82 -12.04 -16.74
CA LEU A 144 -4.74 -12.15 -15.77
C LEU A 144 -5.22 -11.54 -14.44
N VAL A 145 -6.49 -11.76 -14.11
CA VAL A 145 -6.91 -11.84 -12.71
C VAL A 145 -6.84 -13.34 -12.38
N PRO A 146 -5.66 -13.91 -12.08
CA PRO A 146 -5.64 -15.21 -11.45
C PRO A 146 -6.36 -15.04 -10.10
N ALA A 147 -7.16 -16.03 -9.71
CA ALA A 147 -7.79 -16.12 -8.39
C ALA A 147 -6.80 -15.90 -7.22
N ASP A 148 -5.50 -16.11 -7.48
CA ASP A 148 -4.36 -15.79 -6.61
C ASP A 148 -4.25 -14.29 -6.24
N LEU A 149 -4.81 -13.40 -7.06
CA LEU A 149 -4.87 -11.97 -6.76
C LEU A 149 -5.94 -11.71 -5.69
N ALA A 150 -7.08 -12.40 -5.70
CA ALA A 150 -8.08 -12.34 -4.64
C ALA A 150 -7.51 -12.85 -3.31
N ASP A 151 -6.68 -13.90 -3.31
CA ASP A 151 -5.97 -14.38 -2.11
C ASP A 151 -4.87 -13.40 -1.64
N THR A 152 -4.14 -12.78 -2.59
CA THR A 152 -3.18 -11.72 -2.29
C THR A 152 -3.89 -10.47 -1.76
N TYR A 153 -5.09 -10.16 -2.27
CA TYR A 153 -5.93 -9.06 -1.82
C TYR A 153 -6.61 -9.35 -0.50
N ASP A 154 -6.98 -10.59 -0.19
CA ASP A 154 -7.49 -10.98 1.12
C ASP A 154 -6.37 -10.88 2.16
N THR A 155 -5.13 -11.14 1.74
CA THR A 155 -3.92 -10.88 2.55
C THR A 155 -3.71 -9.37 2.76
N VAL A 156 -3.81 -8.54 1.72
CA VAL A 156 -3.72 -7.07 1.83
C VAL A 156 -4.88 -6.50 2.65
N THR A 157 -6.09 -7.02 2.49
CA THR A 157 -7.30 -6.56 3.19
C THR A 157 -7.21 -6.94 4.66
N ARG A 158 -6.83 -8.18 4.99
CA ARG A 158 -6.54 -8.56 6.39
C ARG A 158 -5.42 -7.73 6.98
N GLN A 159 -4.40 -7.39 6.22
CA GLN A 159 -3.30 -6.57 6.72
C GLN A 159 -3.65 -5.10 6.87
N VAL A 160 -4.39 -4.51 5.94
CA VAL A 160 -4.89 -3.14 6.02
C VAL A 160 -5.96 -3.02 7.10
N VAL A 161 -6.77 -4.06 7.34
CA VAL A 161 -7.71 -4.13 8.47
C VAL A 161 -6.96 -4.32 9.80
N MET A 162 -5.90 -5.13 9.83
CA MET A 162 -5.01 -5.26 11.01
C MET A 162 -4.23 -3.98 11.30
N LEU A 163 -3.80 -3.26 10.27
CA LEU A 163 -3.15 -1.94 10.36
C LEU A 163 -4.16 -0.81 10.60
N GLY A 164 -5.45 -1.06 10.33
CA GLY A 164 -6.58 -0.18 10.62
C GLY A 164 -6.97 -0.17 12.10
N LEU A 165 -6.31 -0.95 12.94
CA LEU A 165 -6.44 -0.89 14.40
C LEU A 165 -5.32 -0.04 15.01
N GLN A 166 -5.45 1.28 14.88
CA GLN A 166 -5.10 2.27 15.90
C GLN A 166 -5.38 3.69 15.37
N TYR A 167 -6.65 4.07 15.24
CA TYR A 167 -7.18 5.35 15.74
C TYR A 167 -8.72 5.28 15.75
N PRO A 168 -9.39 5.89 16.75
CA PRO A 168 -10.65 5.42 17.28
C PRO A 168 -11.82 5.91 16.45
N THR A 169 -12.78 5.01 16.24
CA THR A 169 -14.19 5.34 16.07
C THR A 169 -14.72 5.99 17.36
N ARG A 170 -14.31 7.24 17.63
CA ARG A 170 -14.94 8.12 18.63
C ARG A 170 -15.32 9.42 17.93
N GLY A 171 -16.35 9.33 17.08
CA GLY A 171 -16.87 10.49 16.34
C GLY A 171 -18.24 10.29 15.70
N MET A 172 -18.76 9.06 15.56
CA MET A 172 -20.06 8.79 14.92
C MET A 172 -21.17 8.38 15.91
N SER A 173 -21.18 8.95 17.12
CA SER A 173 -22.27 8.76 18.09
C SER A 173 -22.76 10.07 18.72
N ALA A 174 -22.71 11.18 17.97
CA ALA A 174 -23.29 12.46 18.38
C ALA A 174 -24.18 13.11 17.29
N ALA A 175 -24.64 12.33 16.31
CA ALA A 175 -25.55 12.82 15.27
C ALA A 175 -26.54 11.72 14.85
N LEU A 176 -27.22 11.15 15.85
CA LEU A 176 -28.56 10.57 15.73
C LEU A 176 -29.32 10.87 17.02
#